data_AF-A0A0V0HTP2-F1
#
_entry.id   AF-A0A0V0HTP2-F1
#
_cell.length_a   1.000
_cell.length_b   1.000
_cell.length_c   1.000
_cell.angle_alpha   90.00
_cell.angle_beta   90.00
_cell.angle_gamma   90.00
#
_symmetry.space_group_name_H-M   'P 1'
#
loop_
_entity.id
_entity.type
_entity.pdbx_description
1 polymer ?
#
loop_
_entity_poly.entity_id
_entity_poly.type
_entity_poly.pdbx_seq_one_letter_code
_entity_poly.pdbx_strand_id
1 'polypeptide(L)'
;MKTLLEDCRNCSKMWLLMQIDVFCNVFHELTLELSTLLDILPSKKLKLNDDVQELLILITKQCSEKLAYVDPKDRHLRSQVVEMLDRIEREIVPDQCKLAEIFEKLTLRDSTSCRDEIELLEEEIQSQTDEKAKSDIIALIGFVRYAKCVLYGGSTPRTNSRRRRAAAAAADVNVPADFRCPISLDLMRDPVVVSTGQTYDRSSITLWFESGHTTCPKTGQTLTHTDLIPNSALKNLIAMWCREQKIPFESTEMNVKSNGVVTNKTALEATRMTVSFLVNKLKASQVVESANRLVHELRVLAKTDSDSRACIAEAAALPLMVKLLGSEYPSLQVNAVTTILNLSILEANKTRIMETDGVL
;
A
#
# COMPACT_ATOMS: atom_id res chain seq x y z
N MET A 1 -14.54 -17.15 16.07
CA MET A 1 -13.55 -16.59 17.03
C MET A 1 -12.10 -16.75 16.56
N LYS A 2 -11.62 -17.96 16.24
CA LYS A 2 -10.23 -18.15 15.76
C LYS A 2 -9.92 -17.40 14.46
N THR A 3 -10.83 -17.44 13.48
CA THR A 3 -10.72 -16.67 12.23
C THR A 3 -10.64 -15.17 12.50
N LEU A 4 -11.57 -14.63 13.30
CA LEU A 4 -11.57 -13.22 13.70
C LEU A 4 -10.27 -12.77 14.38
N LEU A 5 -9.65 -13.62 15.21
CA LEU A 5 -8.34 -13.34 15.82
C LEU A 5 -7.20 -13.35 14.79
N GLU A 6 -7.24 -14.27 13.84
CA GLU A 6 -6.29 -14.34 12.72
C GLU A 6 -6.41 -13.09 11.83
N ASP A 7 -7.65 -12.66 11.56
CA ASP A 7 -7.96 -11.46 10.78
C ASP A 7 -7.41 -10.21 11.51
N CYS A 8 -7.71 -10.05 12.80
CA CYS A 8 -7.17 -8.93 13.60
C CYS A 8 -5.64 -8.89 13.66
N ARG A 9 -4.98 -10.05 13.54
CA ARG A 9 -3.51 -10.14 13.57
C ARG A 9 -2.87 -9.69 12.26
N ASN A 10 -3.57 -9.88 11.15
CA ASN A 10 -3.06 -9.56 9.82
C ASN A 10 -3.52 -8.17 9.33
N CYS A 11 -4.50 -7.55 9.98
CA CYS A 11 -4.96 -6.20 9.67
C CYS A 11 -3.98 -5.09 10.11
N SER A 12 -4.14 -3.92 9.50
CA SER A 12 -3.52 -2.67 9.97
C SER A 12 -3.89 -2.39 11.43
N LYS A 13 -2.90 -2.01 12.24
CA LYS A 13 -3.11 -1.64 13.66
C LYS A 13 -3.88 -0.34 13.79
N MET A 14 -3.61 0.62 12.91
CA MET A 14 -4.28 1.90 12.88
C MET A 14 -5.76 1.73 12.50
N TRP A 15 -6.06 0.90 11.51
CA TRP A 15 -7.44 0.58 11.13
C TRP A 15 -8.18 -0.19 12.22
N LEU A 16 -7.53 -1.21 12.81
CA LEU A 16 -8.09 -1.97 13.93
C LEU A 16 -8.47 -1.05 15.11
N LEU A 17 -7.59 -0.10 15.44
CA LEU A 17 -7.85 0.90 16.48
C LEU A 17 -9.07 1.78 16.13
N MET A 18 -9.19 2.20 14.87
CA MET A 18 -10.33 3.02 14.42
C MET A 18 -11.66 2.25 14.47
N GLN A 19 -11.62 0.94 14.26
CA GLN A 19 -12.76 0.03 14.25
C GLN A 19 -12.97 -0.72 15.58
N ILE A 20 -12.28 -0.32 16.66
CA ILE A 20 -12.24 -1.10 17.90
C ILE A 20 -13.62 -1.41 18.50
N ASP A 21 -14.56 -0.46 18.46
CA ASP A 21 -15.92 -0.71 18.96
C ASP A 21 -16.65 -1.75 18.10
N VAL A 22 -16.46 -1.71 16.77
CA VAL A 22 -17.07 -2.68 15.84
C VAL A 22 -16.53 -4.08 16.12
N PHE A 23 -15.21 -4.23 16.20
CA PHE A 23 -14.59 -5.51 16.49
C PHE A 23 -14.98 -6.06 17.86
N CYS A 24 -14.97 -5.22 18.91
CA CYS A 24 -15.40 -5.64 20.24
C CYS A 24 -16.87 -6.09 20.28
N ASN A 25 -17.75 -5.44 19.52
CA ASN A 25 -19.15 -5.88 19.39
C ASN A 25 -19.26 -7.24 18.69
N VAL A 26 -18.51 -7.48 17.61
CA VAL A 26 -18.49 -8.78 16.92
C VAL A 26 -17.95 -9.89 17.85
N PHE A 27 -16.88 -9.62 18.60
CA PHE A 27 -16.38 -10.56 19.60
C PHE A 27 -17.41 -10.86 20.68
N HIS A 28 -18.11 -9.83 21.14
CA HIS A 28 -19.18 -9.96 22.13
C HIS A 28 -20.36 -10.79 21.61
N GLU A 29 -20.83 -10.55 20.39
CA GLU A 29 -21.90 -11.34 19.76
C GLU A 29 -21.53 -12.82 19.67
N LEU A 30 -20.32 -13.13 19.19
CA LEU A 30 -19.82 -14.53 19.15
C LEU A 30 -19.72 -15.16 20.54
N THR A 31 -19.41 -14.36 21.56
CA THR A 31 -19.30 -14.81 22.95
C THR A 31 -20.69 -15.10 23.53
N LEU A 32 -21.69 -14.26 23.22
CA LEU A 32 -23.08 -14.51 23.57
C LEU A 32 -23.63 -15.75 22.85
N GLU A 33 -23.35 -15.92 21.55
CA GLU A 33 -23.69 -17.15 20.82
C GLU A 33 -23.10 -18.39 21.50
N LEU A 34 -21.82 -18.34 21.86
CA LEU A 34 -21.18 -19.43 22.60
C LEU A 34 -21.86 -19.69 23.96
N SER A 35 -22.23 -18.64 24.69
CA SER A 35 -23.00 -18.78 25.94
C SER A 35 -24.32 -19.50 25.70
N THR A 36 -25.09 -19.10 24.68
CA THR A 36 -26.37 -19.75 24.37
C THR A 36 -26.20 -21.22 23.99
N LEU A 37 -25.15 -21.57 23.25
CA LEU A 37 -24.83 -22.95 22.89
C LEU A 37 -24.43 -23.81 24.10
N LEU A 38 -23.70 -23.22 25.05
CA LEU A 38 -23.33 -23.90 26.29
C LEU A 38 -24.54 -24.10 27.22
N ASP A 39 -25.48 -23.15 27.24
CA ASP A 39 -26.72 -23.25 28.04
C ASP A 39 -27.65 -24.36 27.54
N ILE A 40 -27.71 -24.60 26.23
CA ILE A 40 -28.52 -25.68 25.64
C ILE A 40 -27.81 -27.04 25.64
N LEU A 41 -26.51 -27.08 25.97
CA LEU A 41 -25.74 -28.32 25.96
C LEU A 41 -26.30 -29.28 27.02
N PRO A 42 -26.66 -30.53 26.66
CA PRO A 42 -27.23 -31.49 27.61
C PRO A 42 -26.12 -32.11 28.48
N SER A 43 -25.48 -31.30 29.32
CA SER A 43 -24.35 -31.67 30.21
C SER A 43 -24.63 -32.92 31.04
N LYS A 44 -25.87 -33.06 31.55
CA LYS A 44 -26.33 -34.23 32.32
C LYS A 44 -26.40 -35.53 31.50
N LYS A 45 -26.56 -35.46 30.18
CA LYS A 45 -26.61 -36.64 29.29
C LYS A 45 -25.21 -37.07 28.81
N LEU A 46 -24.23 -36.17 28.91
CA LEU A 46 -22.88 -36.39 28.39
C LEU A 46 -21.96 -37.16 29.35
N LYS A 47 -22.41 -37.50 30.58
CA LYS A 47 -21.62 -38.21 31.60
C LYS A 47 -20.21 -37.61 31.76
N LEU A 48 -20.13 -36.28 31.81
CA LEU A 48 -18.88 -35.56 31.99
C LEU A 48 -18.33 -35.80 33.41
N ASN A 49 -17.01 -35.81 33.56
CA ASN A 49 -16.38 -35.82 34.89
C ASN A 49 -16.54 -34.44 35.56
N ASP A 50 -16.46 -34.41 36.89
CA ASP A 50 -16.68 -33.21 37.71
C ASP A 50 -15.80 -32.03 37.27
N ASP A 51 -14.52 -32.27 36.95
CA ASP A 51 -13.59 -31.24 36.47
C ASP A 51 -14.07 -30.55 35.18
N VAL A 52 -14.61 -31.34 34.25
CA VAL A 52 -15.09 -30.84 32.95
C VAL A 52 -16.40 -30.08 33.13
N GLN A 53 -17.23 -30.52 34.07
CA GLN A 53 -18.49 -29.85 34.40
C GLN A 53 -18.23 -28.50 35.07
N GLU A 54 -17.23 -28.41 35.95
CA GLU A 54 -16.80 -27.15 36.56
C GLU A 54 -16.23 -26.19 35.51
N LEU A 55 -15.38 -26.68 34.60
CA LEU A 55 -14.89 -25.90 33.45
C LEU A 55 -16.03 -25.39 32.58
N LEU A 56 -17.04 -26.21 32.31
CA LEU A 56 -18.20 -25.81 31.51
C LEU A 56 -18.95 -24.64 32.19
N ILE A 57 -19.22 -24.76 33.49
CA ILE A 57 -19.87 -23.71 34.29
C ILE A 57 -19.05 -22.41 34.27
N LEU A 58 -17.72 -22.53 34.41
CA LEU A 58 -16.81 -21.39 34.41
C LEU A 58 -16.81 -20.65 33.07
N ILE A 59 -16.76 -21.41 31.95
CA ILE A 59 -16.81 -20.83 30.60
C ILE A 59 -18.18 -20.19 30.34
N THR A 60 -19.29 -20.85 30.69
CA THR A 60 -20.64 -20.26 30.56
C THR A 60 -20.74 -18.95 31.33
N LYS A 61 -20.23 -18.90 32.56
CA LYS A 61 -20.22 -17.68 33.37
C LYS A 61 -19.39 -16.57 32.73
N GLN A 62 -18.21 -16.89 32.20
CA GLN A 62 -17.35 -15.93 31.50
C GLN A 62 -17.99 -15.42 30.20
N CYS A 63 -18.73 -16.26 29.49
CA CYS A 63 -19.40 -15.87 28.25
C CYS A 63 -20.68 -15.05 28.47
N SER A 64 -21.25 -15.09 29.69
CA SER A 64 -22.49 -14.39 30.04
C SER A 64 -22.33 -12.90 30.37
N GLU A 65 -21.13 -12.33 30.19
CA GLU A 65 -20.91 -10.89 30.35
C GLU A 65 -21.86 -10.10 29.44
N LYS A 66 -22.37 -8.96 29.92
CA LYS A 66 -23.50 -8.24 29.30
C LYS A 66 -23.11 -7.15 28.31
N LEU A 67 -21.84 -6.77 28.24
CA LEU A 67 -21.39 -5.63 27.45
C LEU A 67 -20.08 -5.97 26.72
N ALA A 68 -19.94 -5.49 25.49
CA ALA A 68 -18.67 -5.49 24.80
C ALA A 68 -17.66 -4.64 25.58
N TYR A 69 -16.53 -5.25 25.96
CA TYR A 69 -15.45 -4.56 26.66
C TYR A 69 -14.46 -3.97 25.66
N VAL A 70 -14.16 -2.69 25.82
CA VAL A 70 -13.11 -1.97 25.09
C VAL A 70 -12.16 -1.39 26.14
N ASP A 71 -10.86 -1.67 26.02
CA ASP A 71 -9.86 -1.14 26.97
C ASP A 71 -9.89 0.41 26.94
N PRO A 72 -10.03 1.08 28.09
CA PRO A 72 -9.98 2.55 28.16
C PRO A 72 -8.73 3.16 27.53
N LYS A 73 -7.60 2.45 27.56
CA LYS A 73 -6.34 2.90 26.94
C LYS A 73 -6.45 2.94 25.42
N ASP A 74 -7.10 1.96 24.81
CA ASP A 74 -7.28 1.91 23.36
C ASP A 74 -8.31 2.96 22.91
N ARG A 75 -9.38 3.16 23.70
CA ARG A 75 -10.33 4.26 23.46
C ARG A 75 -9.63 5.62 23.51
N HIS A 76 -8.74 5.81 24.48
CA HIS A 76 -7.95 7.03 24.59
C HIS A 76 -6.97 7.18 23.42
N LEU A 77 -6.26 6.11 23.04
CA LEU A 77 -5.34 6.12 21.90
C LEU A 77 -6.06 6.45 20.60
N ARG A 78 -7.24 5.88 20.36
CA ARG A 78 -8.10 6.23 19.22
C ARG A 78 -8.46 7.71 19.23
N SER A 79 -8.86 8.25 20.38
CA SER A 79 -9.16 9.68 20.52
C SER A 79 -7.96 10.55 20.18
N GLN A 80 -6.74 10.16 20.58
CA GLN A 80 -5.51 10.88 20.24
C GLN A 80 -5.24 10.85 18.73
N VAL A 81 -5.44 9.71 18.05
CA VAL A 81 -5.29 9.61 16.59
C VAL A 81 -6.31 10.52 15.88
N VAL A 82 -7.58 10.47 16.28
CA VAL A 82 -8.63 11.34 15.71
C VAL A 82 -8.32 12.82 15.92
N GLU A 83 -7.84 13.20 17.10
CA GLU A 83 -7.40 14.58 17.38
C GLU A 83 -6.25 14.99 16.45
N MET A 84 -5.28 14.10 16.19
CA MET A 84 -4.18 14.41 15.25
C MET A 84 -4.67 14.57 13.81
N LEU A 85 -5.62 13.76 13.37
CA LEU A 85 -6.24 13.89 12.05
C LEU A 85 -7.00 15.22 11.91
N ASP A 86 -7.80 15.62 12.91
CA ASP A 86 -8.50 16.92 12.92
C ASP A 86 -7.51 18.10 12.90
N ARG A 87 -6.39 17.99 13.63
CA ARG A 87 -5.32 19.01 13.58
C ARG A 87 -4.71 19.12 12.18
N ILE A 88 -4.43 18.01 11.52
CA ILE A 88 -3.91 17.99 10.14
C ILE A 88 -4.94 18.61 9.19
N GLU A 89 -6.22 18.26 9.32
CA GLU A 89 -7.29 18.83 8.50
C GLU A 89 -7.42 20.35 8.64
N ARG A 90 -7.10 20.88 9.83
CA ARG A 90 -7.01 22.31 10.15
C ARG A 90 -5.65 22.93 9.84
N GLU A 91 -4.78 22.23 9.13
CA GLU A 91 -3.45 22.70 8.70
C GLU A 91 -2.51 23.00 9.89
N ILE A 92 -2.76 22.37 11.04
CA ILE A 92 -1.96 22.52 12.25
C ILE A 92 -0.96 21.38 12.32
N VAL A 93 0.33 21.71 12.24
CA VAL A 93 1.43 20.73 12.32
C VAL A 93 1.34 19.90 13.62
N PRO A 94 1.28 18.56 13.53
CA PRO A 94 1.27 17.69 14.71
C PRO A 94 2.51 17.85 15.58
N ASP A 95 2.33 17.73 16.90
CA ASP A 95 3.46 17.81 17.84
C ASP A 95 4.27 16.51 17.78
N GLN A 96 5.59 16.62 17.62
CA GLN A 96 6.44 15.45 17.39
C GLN A 96 6.50 14.52 18.62
N CYS A 97 6.46 15.05 19.84
CA CYS A 97 6.50 14.25 21.06
C CYS A 97 5.21 13.44 21.22
N LYS A 98 4.04 14.08 21.04
CA LYS A 98 2.75 13.39 21.05
C LYS A 98 2.64 12.35 19.93
N LEU A 99 3.15 12.66 18.75
CA LEU A 99 3.17 11.74 17.62
C LEU A 99 4.00 10.49 17.94
N ALA A 100 5.19 10.67 18.53
CA ALA A 100 6.04 9.56 18.96
C ALA A 100 5.35 8.68 20.01
N GLU A 101 4.63 9.27 20.98
CA GLU A 101 3.88 8.52 22.00
C GLU A 101 2.79 7.64 21.39
N ILE A 102 2.02 8.16 20.43
CA ILE A 102 0.97 7.40 19.72
C ILE A 102 1.59 6.21 18.96
N PHE A 103 2.66 6.45 18.22
CA PHE A 103 3.31 5.42 17.39
C PHE A 103 3.99 4.34 18.23
N GLU A 104 4.56 4.71 19.38
CA GLU A 104 5.10 3.77 20.35
C GLU A 104 4.02 2.84 20.92
N LYS A 105 2.85 3.38 21.28
CA LYS A 105 1.69 2.59 21.76
C LYS A 105 1.13 1.66 20.68
N LEU A 106 1.12 2.12 19.43
CA LEU A 106 0.77 1.30 18.27
C LEU A 106 1.87 0.32 17.85
N THR A 107 3.03 0.31 18.52
CA THR A 107 4.20 -0.53 18.17
C THR A 107 4.73 -0.31 16.75
N LEU A 108 4.58 0.91 16.22
CA LEU A 108 5.14 1.38 14.96
C LEU A 108 6.45 2.13 15.24
N ARG A 109 7.52 1.40 15.52
CA ARG A 109 8.73 1.93 16.16
C ARG A 109 9.82 2.40 15.20
N ASP A 110 9.64 2.17 13.90
CA ASP A 110 10.65 2.48 12.89
C ASP A 110 10.03 2.71 11.51
N SER A 111 10.88 3.11 10.55
CA SER A 111 10.45 3.35 9.17
C SER A 111 9.98 2.10 8.43
N THR A 112 10.35 0.89 8.86
CA THR A 112 9.94 -0.37 8.24
C THR A 112 8.54 -0.76 8.69
N SER A 113 8.29 -0.78 10.01
CA SER A 113 6.96 -1.01 10.59
C SER A 113 5.92 -0.01 10.10
N CYS A 114 6.27 1.27 9.92
CA CYS A 114 5.36 2.25 9.31
C CYS A 114 5.10 1.99 7.82
N ARG A 115 6.05 1.40 7.09
CA ARG A 115 5.87 1.04 5.68
C ARG A 115 4.94 -0.16 5.57
N ASP A 116 5.20 -1.19 6.35
CA ASP A 116 4.36 -2.39 6.41
C ASP A 116 2.92 -2.00 6.80
N GLU A 117 2.75 -1.07 7.75
CA GLU A 117 1.45 -0.52 8.13
C GLU A 117 0.75 0.22 6.98
N ILE A 118 1.47 0.98 6.16
CA ILE A 118 0.92 1.63 4.96
C ILE A 118 0.47 0.58 3.95
N GLU A 119 1.28 -0.46 3.71
CA GLU A 119 0.93 -1.56 2.79
C GLU A 119 -0.36 -2.27 3.26
N LEU A 120 -0.50 -2.53 4.57
CA LEU A 120 -1.73 -3.09 5.14
C LEU A 120 -2.95 -2.16 5.00
N LEU A 121 -2.76 -0.85 5.19
CA LEU A 121 -3.84 0.12 4.98
C LEU A 121 -4.24 0.21 3.50
N GLU A 122 -3.28 0.13 2.58
CA GLU A 122 -3.55 0.09 1.14
C GLU A 122 -4.34 -1.18 0.76
N GLU A 123 -3.97 -2.34 1.31
CA GLU A 123 -4.73 -3.58 1.13
C GLU A 123 -6.18 -3.48 1.65
N GLU A 124 -6.38 -2.78 2.77
CA GLU A 124 -7.71 -2.56 3.34
C GLU A 124 -8.61 -1.72 2.41
N ILE A 125 -8.07 -0.72 1.70
CA ILE A 125 -8.84 0.07 0.72
C ILE A 125 -9.44 -0.83 -0.37
N GLN A 126 -8.68 -1.82 -0.86
CA GLN A 126 -9.16 -2.78 -1.86
C GLN A 126 -10.25 -3.70 -1.34
N SER A 127 -10.29 -3.97 -0.03
CA SER A 127 -11.29 -4.82 0.62
C SER A 127 -12.60 -4.07 0.92
N GLN A 128 -12.52 -2.77 1.20
CA GLN A 128 -13.68 -1.97 1.61
C GLN A 128 -14.60 -1.59 0.44
N THR A 129 -15.91 -1.67 0.66
CA THR A 129 -16.93 -1.21 -0.30
C THR A 129 -17.49 0.18 0.07
N ASP A 130 -17.40 0.57 1.34
CA ASP A 130 -17.85 1.87 1.81
C ASP A 130 -16.87 2.98 1.45
N GLU A 131 -17.35 3.99 0.70
CA GLU A 131 -16.54 5.14 0.28
C GLU A 131 -16.10 6.00 1.47
N LYS A 132 -16.88 6.04 2.56
CA LYS A 132 -16.49 6.78 3.76
C LYS A 132 -15.32 6.08 4.46
N ALA A 133 -15.40 4.77 4.66
CA ALA A 133 -14.31 3.96 5.18
C ALA A 133 -13.02 4.10 4.33
N LYS A 134 -13.13 4.01 3.00
CA LYS A 134 -11.97 4.25 2.10
C LYS A 134 -11.35 5.62 2.31
N SER A 135 -12.17 6.66 2.40
CA SER A 135 -11.70 8.02 2.67
C SER A 135 -10.96 8.11 4.01
N ASP A 136 -11.50 7.51 5.06
CA ASP A 136 -10.87 7.52 6.38
C ASP A 136 -9.54 6.76 6.36
N ILE A 137 -9.45 5.62 5.66
CA ILE A 137 -8.19 4.87 5.48
C ILE A 137 -7.16 5.71 4.69
N ILE A 138 -7.56 6.43 3.65
CA ILE A 138 -6.68 7.34 2.90
C ILE A 138 -6.10 8.43 3.82
N ALA A 139 -6.89 8.98 4.75
CA ALA A 139 -6.40 9.91 5.77
C ALA A 139 -5.38 9.24 6.72
N LEU A 140 -5.63 8.00 7.14
CA LEU A 140 -4.68 7.24 7.96
C LEU A 140 -3.36 6.97 7.23
N ILE A 141 -3.39 6.63 5.94
CA ILE A 141 -2.18 6.45 5.13
C ILE A 141 -1.36 7.74 5.10
N GLY A 142 -2.01 8.88 4.85
CA GLY A 142 -1.36 10.20 4.90
C GLY A 142 -0.71 10.47 6.26
N PHE A 143 -1.44 10.18 7.35
CA PHE A 143 -0.96 10.34 8.71
C PHE A 143 0.25 9.45 9.05
N VAL A 144 0.19 8.15 8.74
CA VAL A 144 1.31 7.21 8.94
C VAL A 144 2.52 7.62 8.13
N ARG A 145 2.31 8.06 6.88
CA ARG A 145 3.39 8.50 6.00
C ARG A 145 4.07 9.76 6.53
N TYR A 146 3.30 10.75 6.99
CA TYR A 146 3.82 11.95 7.65
C TYR A 146 4.66 11.59 8.88
N ALA A 147 4.11 10.77 9.78
CA ALA A 147 4.79 10.36 11.00
C ALA A 147 6.08 9.58 10.72
N LYS A 148 6.05 8.65 9.75
CA LYS A 148 7.24 7.91 9.29
C LYS A 148 8.37 8.88 8.93
N CYS A 149 8.07 9.89 8.11
CA CYS A 149 9.07 10.86 7.66
C CYS A 149 9.61 11.73 8.80
N VAL A 150 8.73 12.21 9.68
CA VAL A 150 9.10 13.11 10.79
C VAL A 150 9.88 12.39 11.89
N LEU A 151 9.41 11.21 12.31
CA LEU A 151 9.98 10.46 13.43
C LEU A 151 11.23 9.67 13.05
N TYR A 152 11.20 8.98 11.91
CA TYR A 152 12.22 7.97 11.56
C TYR A 152 13.07 8.34 10.36
N GLY A 153 12.67 9.37 9.60
CA GLY A 153 13.33 9.78 8.37
C GLY A 153 13.19 8.75 7.23
N GLY A 154 13.74 9.08 6.07
CA GLY A 154 13.73 8.19 4.91
C GLY A 154 14.65 6.99 5.09
N SER A 155 14.13 5.79 4.90
CA SER A 155 14.98 4.60 4.78
C SER A 155 15.43 4.44 3.34
N THR A 156 16.69 4.76 3.03
CA THR A 156 17.31 4.20 1.81
C THR A 156 17.32 2.69 1.97
N PRO A 157 16.80 1.91 1.01
CA PRO A 157 17.08 0.48 0.98
C PRO A 157 18.60 0.32 0.97
N ARG A 158 19.18 -0.24 2.05
CA ARG A 158 20.57 -0.67 2.03
C ARG A 158 20.72 -1.59 0.83
N THR A 159 21.78 -1.36 0.05
CA THR A 159 22.17 -2.17 -1.10
C THR A 159 21.89 -3.65 -0.86
N ASN A 160 21.05 -4.19 -1.73
CA ASN A 160 20.45 -5.52 -1.72
C ASN A 160 21.50 -6.65 -1.63
N SER A 161 21.96 -6.94 -0.42
CA SER A 161 22.67 -8.19 -0.09
C SER A 161 21.71 -9.30 0.37
N ARG A 162 20.43 -8.98 0.64
CA ARG A 162 19.38 -9.96 0.98
C ARG A 162 18.53 -10.43 -0.23
N ARG A 163 18.46 -9.66 -1.32
CA ARG A 163 17.70 -10.06 -2.53
C ARG A 163 18.38 -11.17 -3.35
N ARG A 164 19.70 -11.41 -3.19
CA ARG A 164 20.40 -12.54 -3.84
C ARG A 164 20.09 -13.92 -3.25
N ARG A 165 19.45 -14.02 -2.08
CA ARG A 165 18.99 -15.31 -1.53
C ARG A 165 17.55 -15.67 -1.89
N ALA A 166 16.74 -14.72 -2.36
CA ALA A 166 15.37 -15.00 -2.82
C ALA A 166 15.29 -15.35 -4.32
N ALA A 167 16.21 -14.84 -5.14
CA ALA A 167 16.26 -15.16 -6.57
C ALA A 167 16.80 -16.57 -6.87
N ALA A 168 17.50 -17.21 -5.93
CA ALA A 168 17.98 -18.59 -6.07
C ALA A 168 16.92 -19.64 -5.68
N ALA A 169 15.80 -19.23 -5.06
CA ALA A 169 14.69 -20.11 -4.70
C ALA A 169 13.56 -20.11 -5.75
N ALA A 170 13.65 -19.28 -6.79
CA ALA A 170 12.65 -19.14 -7.85
C ALA A 170 12.97 -19.96 -9.12
N ALA A 171 13.90 -20.93 -9.02
CA ALA A 171 14.28 -21.77 -10.15
C ALA A 171 13.39 -23.02 -10.33
N ASP A 172 12.30 -23.18 -9.56
CA ASP A 172 11.41 -24.34 -9.70
C ASP A 172 9.92 -24.03 -9.46
N VAL A 173 9.45 -22.87 -9.94
CA VAL A 173 8.00 -22.62 -10.01
C VAL A 173 7.51 -22.92 -11.41
N ASN A 174 6.80 -24.03 -11.56
CA ASN A 174 6.22 -24.46 -12.84
C ASN A 174 5.01 -23.57 -13.19
N VAL A 175 5.24 -22.46 -13.90
CA VAL A 175 4.19 -21.54 -14.37
C VAL A 175 3.20 -22.29 -15.27
N PRO A 176 1.87 -22.24 -15.03
CA PRO A 176 0.88 -22.83 -15.93
C PRO A 176 1.02 -22.35 -17.38
N ALA A 177 0.82 -23.24 -18.36
CA ALA A 177 0.99 -22.92 -19.78
C ALA A 177 0.09 -21.76 -20.24
N ASP A 178 -1.11 -21.63 -19.66
CA ASP A 178 -2.08 -20.58 -20.00
C ASP A 178 -1.64 -19.18 -19.55
N PHE A 179 -0.65 -19.07 -18.67
CA PHE A 179 -0.10 -17.81 -18.18
C PHE A 179 1.21 -17.42 -18.87
N ARG A 180 1.74 -18.29 -19.74
CA ARG A 180 2.99 -18.04 -20.47
C ARG A 180 2.72 -17.36 -21.80
N CYS A 181 3.56 -16.39 -22.13
CA CYS A 181 3.57 -15.75 -23.43
C CYS A 181 4.05 -16.77 -24.47
N PRO A 182 3.33 -17.00 -25.58
CA PRO A 182 3.76 -17.95 -26.60
C PRO A 182 5.07 -17.58 -27.33
N ILE A 183 5.52 -16.33 -27.21
CA ILE A 183 6.78 -15.85 -27.83
C ILE A 183 7.95 -16.03 -26.87
N SER A 184 7.88 -15.48 -25.65
CA SER A 184 8.97 -15.54 -24.68
C SER A 184 8.99 -16.82 -23.84
N LEU A 185 7.87 -17.56 -23.81
CA LEU A 185 7.62 -18.71 -22.91
C LEU A 185 7.65 -18.36 -21.41
N ASP A 186 7.71 -17.06 -21.09
CA ASP A 186 7.71 -16.51 -19.75
C ASP A 186 6.31 -16.05 -19.32
N LEU A 187 6.11 -15.85 -18.01
CA LEU A 187 4.87 -15.33 -17.45
C LEU A 187 4.48 -13.97 -18.08
N MET A 188 3.25 -13.85 -18.58
CA MET A 188 2.72 -12.59 -19.11
C MET A 188 2.51 -11.57 -17.99
N ARG A 189 3.14 -10.40 -18.09
CA ARG A 189 3.01 -9.27 -17.16
C ARG A 189 1.91 -8.31 -17.61
N ASP A 190 1.79 -8.12 -18.91
CA ASP A 190 0.74 -7.29 -19.52
C ASP A 190 0.12 -8.05 -20.71
N PRO A 191 -0.83 -8.96 -20.44
CA PRO A 191 -1.43 -9.78 -21.48
C PRO A 191 -2.30 -8.94 -22.42
N VAL A 192 -1.99 -9.01 -23.72
CA VAL A 192 -2.69 -8.32 -24.82
C VAL A 192 -3.11 -9.31 -25.90
N VAL A 193 -4.29 -9.09 -26.46
CA VAL A 193 -4.88 -9.89 -27.53
C VAL A 193 -4.64 -9.21 -28.87
N VAL A 194 -4.18 -9.99 -29.85
CA VAL A 194 -4.08 -9.58 -31.26
C VAL A 194 -5.33 -9.99 -32.03
N SER A 195 -5.48 -9.51 -33.28
CA SER A 195 -6.69 -9.72 -34.11
C SER A 195 -7.10 -11.20 -34.32
N THR A 196 -6.19 -12.16 -34.11
CA THR A 196 -6.46 -13.61 -34.19
C THR A 196 -7.01 -14.21 -32.89
N GLY A 197 -7.19 -13.42 -31.84
CA GLY A 197 -7.68 -13.86 -30.54
C GLY A 197 -6.61 -14.51 -29.65
N GLN A 198 -5.35 -14.60 -30.10
CA GLN A 198 -4.24 -15.09 -29.27
C GLN A 198 -3.75 -13.99 -28.33
N THR A 199 -3.37 -14.38 -27.11
CA THR A 199 -2.84 -13.46 -26.09
C THR A 199 -1.32 -13.60 -25.97
N TYR A 200 -0.63 -12.48 -25.86
CA TYR A 200 0.82 -12.37 -25.70
C TYR A 200 1.14 -11.35 -24.61
N ASP A 201 2.37 -11.36 -24.10
CA ASP A 201 2.85 -10.22 -23.34
C ASP A 201 3.08 -9.02 -24.26
N ARG A 202 2.65 -7.81 -23.84
CA ARG A 202 2.76 -6.58 -24.65
C ARG A 202 4.17 -6.36 -25.15
N SER A 203 5.19 -6.55 -24.31
CA SER A 203 6.58 -6.31 -24.70
C SER A 203 7.04 -7.25 -25.81
N SER A 204 6.70 -8.55 -25.70
CA SER A 204 7.06 -9.56 -26.69
C SER A 204 6.40 -9.34 -28.05
N ILE A 205 5.10 -9.05 -28.08
CA ILE A 205 4.38 -8.88 -29.35
C ILE A 205 4.68 -7.52 -30.01
N THR A 206 4.97 -6.49 -29.22
CA THR A 206 5.39 -5.20 -29.76
C THR A 206 6.74 -5.33 -30.46
N LEU A 207 7.71 -6.01 -29.84
CA LEU A 207 9.01 -6.30 -30.46
C LEU A 207 8.87 -7.12 -31.75
N TRP A 208 7.92 -8.07 -31.79
CA TRP A 208 7.63 -8.85 -32.99
C TRP A 208 7.16 -7.98 -34.15
N PHE A 209 6.28 -7.01 -33.89
CA PHE A 209 5.80 -6.05 -34.91
C PHE A 209 6.88 -5.05 -35.32
N GLU A 210 7.67 -4.55 -34.38
CA GLU A 210 8.80 -3.66 -34.64
C GLU A 210 9.88 -4.33 -35.50
N SER A 211 9.97 -5.66 -35.44
CA SER A 211 10.85 -6.46 -36.31
C SER A 211 10.31 -6.64 -37.74
N GLY A 212 9.20 -6.00 -38.09
CA GLY A 212 8.62 -5.99 -39.43
C GLY A 212 7.65 -7.14 -39.74
N HIS A 213 7.29 -7.95 -38.74
CA HIS A 213 6.34 -9.05 -38.94
C HIS A 213 4.89 -8.59 -38.76
N THR A 214 4.02 -8.96 -39.70
CA THR A 214 2.57 -8.68 -39.66
C THR A 214 1.73 -9.95 -39.48
N THR A 215 2.36 -11.02 -39.01
CA THR A 215 1.72 -12.33 -38.80
C THR A 215 1.61 -12.64 -37.31
N CYS A 216 0.62 -13.45 -36.95
CA CYS A 216 0.45 -13.99 -35.60
C CYS A 216 1.56 -15.03 -35.32
N PRO A 217 2.41 -14.83 -34.29
CA PRO A 217 3.53 -15.74 -34.00
C PRO A 217 3.12 -17.21 -33.78
N LYS A 218 1.97 -17.44 -33.16
CA LYS A 218 1.50 -18.79 -32.81
C LYS A 218 0.72 -19.48 -33.94
N THR A 219 -0.02 -18.74 -34.76
CA THR A 219 -0.89 -19.33 -35.80
C THR A 219 -0.37 -19.14 -37.22
N GLY A 220 0.65 -18.30 -37.43
CA GLY A 220 1.19 -17.97 -38.75
C GLY A 220 0.24 -17.16 -39.65
N GLN A 221 -0.96 -16.84 -39.18
CA GLN A 221 -1.96 -16.08 -39.94
C GLN A 221 -1.59 -14.60 -40.00
N THR A 222 -1.78 -13.97 -41.17
CA THR A 222 -1.64 -12.52 -41.32
C THR A 222 -2.68 -11.80 -40.46
N LEU A 223 -2.23 -10.84 -39.66
CA LEU A 223 -3.09 -10.04 -38.81
C LEU A 223 -3.87 -9.03 -39.67
N THR A 224 -5.16 -8.84 -39.37
CA THR A 224 -5.98 -7.84 -40.07
C THR A 224 -5.65 -6.42 -39.62
N HIS A 225 -5.16 -6.27 -38.39
CA HIS A 225 -4.68 -5.04 -37.78
C HIS A 225 -3.67 -5.37 -36.67
N THR A 226 -2.79 -4.42 -36.34
CA THR A 226 -1.76 -4.57 -35.29
C THR A 226 -2.19 -4.01 -33.94
N ASP A 227 -3.47 -3.70 -33.75
CA ASP A 227 -3.96 -3.17 -32.48
C ASP A 227 -3.86 -4.23 -31.37
N LEU A 228 -3.43 -3.78 -30.20
CA LEU A 228 -3.23 -4.61 -29.02
C LEU A 228 -4.33 -4.33 -28.01
N ILE A 229 -5.28 -5.25 -27.89
CA ILE A 229 -6.41 -5.13 -26.96
C ILE A 229 -5.99 -5.70 -25.59
N PRO A 230 -6.01 -4.93 -24.49
CA PRO A 230 -5.67 -5.44 -23.17
C PRO A 230 -6.60 -6.59 -22.74
N ASN A 231 -6.04 -7.68 -22.21
CA ASN A 231 -6.79 -8.78 -21.61
C ASN A 231 -6.77 -8.67 -20.09
N SER A 232 -7.59 -7.76 -19.55
CA SER A 232 -7.65 -7.49 -18.11
C SER A 232 -8.11 -8.71 -17.30
N ALA A 233 -8.96 -9.57 -17.88
CA ALA A 233 -9.40 -10.80 -17.22
C ALA A 233 -8.22 -11.78 -16.99
N LEU A 234 -7.39 -12.02 -18.02
CA LEU A 234 -6.20 -12.86 -17.88
C LEU A 234 -5.16 -12.20 -16.97
N LYS A 235 -5.01 -10.88 -17.04
CA LYS A 235 -4.11 -10.13 -16.14
C LYS A 235 -4.48 -10.34 -14.67
N ASN A 236 -5.78 -10.30 -14.35
CA ASN A 236 -6.28 -10.54 -13.00
C ASN A 236 -6.07 -11.99 -12.55
N LEU A 237 -6.30 -12.98 -13.43
CA LEU A 237 -6.04 -14.39 -13.13
C LEU A 237 -4.54 -14.65 -12.86
N ILE A 238 -3.65 -14.06 -13.66
CA ILE A 238 -2.21 -14.15 -13.46
C ILE A 238 -1.79 -13.49 -12.14
N ALA A 239 -2.36 -12.32 -11.81
CA ALA A 239 -2.11 -11.63 -10.55
C ALA A 239 -2.53 -12.47 -9.34
N MET A 240 -3.71 -13.11 -9.40
CA MET A 240 -4.19 -14.02 -8.35
C MET A 240 -3.25 -15.23 -8.18
N TRP A 241 -2.85 -15.87 -9.28
CA TRP A 241 -1.92 -17.00 -9.25
C TRP A 241 -0.54 -16.60 -8.70
N CYS A 242 -0.03 -15.43 -9.09
CA CYS A 242 1.22 -14.90 -8.55
C CYS A 242 1.15 -14.66 -7.05
N ARG A 243 0.02 -14.17 -6.54
CA ARG A 243 -0.23 -13.98 -5.10
C ARG A 243 -0.21 -15.29 -4.33
N GLU A 244 -0.82 -16.34 -4.87
CA GLU A 244 -0.79 -17.69 -4.27
C GLU A 244 0.62 -18.28 -4.23
N GLN A 245 1.41 -18.07 -5.30
CA GLN A 245 2.78 -18.57 -5.39
C GLN A 245 3.83 -17.63 -4.79
N LYS A 246 3.42 -16.51 -4.17
CA LYS A 246 4.29 -15.45 -3.60
C LYS A 246 5.28 -14.87 -4.61
N ILE A 247 4.89 -14.79 -5.88
CA ILE A 247 5.68 -14.18 -6.96
C ILE A 247 5.31 -12.69 -7.04
N PRO A 248 6.28 -11.76 -6.99
CA PRO A 248 6.02 -10.34 -7.17
C PRO A 248 5.40 -10.04 -8.55
N PHE A 249 4.20 -9.46 -8.59
CA PHE A 249 3.49 -9.09 -9.82
C PHE A 249 3.10 -7.60 -9.79
N GLU A 250 3.68 -6.77 -10.65
CA GLU A 250 3.36 -5.34 -10.78
C GLU A 250 2.18 -5.16 -11.75
N SER A 251 0.99 -4.83 -11.23
CA SER A 251 -0.15 -4.46 -12.06
C SER A 251 -0.04 -2.98 -12.46
N THR A 252 0.36 -2.71 -13.70
CA THR A 252 0.23 -1.37 -14.28
C THR A 252 -1.25 -1.08 -14.53
N GLU A 253 -1.91 -0.36 -13.63
CA GLU A 253 -3.24 0.19 -13.86
C GLU A 253 -3.13 1.49 -14.67
N MET A 254 -3.69 1.49 -15.88
CA MET A 254 -3.98 2.71 -16.63
C MET A 254 -5.29 3.29 -16.08
N ASN A 255 -5.23 4.42 -15.39
CA ASN A 255 -6.44 5.14 -15.00
C ASN A 255 -6.71 6.27 -16.00
N VAL A 256 -7.57 5.99 -16.98
CA VAL A 256 -8.15 7.02 -17.87
C VAL A 256 -9.39 7.59 -17.18
N LYS A 257 -9.27 8.84 -16.72
CA LYS A 257 -10.31 9.84 -16.41
C LYS A 257 -11.56 9.38 -15.63
N SER A 258 -11.69 9.90 -14.41
CA SER A 258 -12.99 10.28 -13.86
C SER A 258 -12.88 11.62 -13.13
N ASN A 259 -13.62 12.61 -13.65
CA ASN A 259 -13.97 13.82 -12.92
C ASN A 259 -14.74 13.43 -11.65
N GLY A 260 -14.36 13.99 -10.50
CA GLY A 260 -15.14 13.91 -9.27
C GLY A 260 -14.53 13.10 -8.11
N VAL A 261 -13.20 13.05 -7.96
CA VAL A 261 -12.61 12.50 -6.74
C VAL A 261 -12.90 13.47 -5.59
N VAL A 262 -13.64 12.99 -4.60
CA VAL A 262 -13.72 13.60 -3.27
C VAL A 262 -12.30 13.63 -2.70
N THR A 263 -11.60 14.74 -2.87
CA THR A 263 -10.26 14.91 -2.32
C THR A 263 -10.36 14.84 -0.81
N ASN A 264 -9.80 13.80 -0.18
CA ASN A 264 -9.73 13.72 1.27
C ASN A 264 -8.79 14.84 1.74
N LYS A 265 -9.36 15.90 2.34
CA LYS A 265 -8.62 17.09 2.76
C LYS A 265 -7.47 16.74 3.72
N THR A 266 -7.74 15.87 4.69
CA THR A 266 -6.77 15.45 5.70
C THR A 266 -5.57 14.73 5.08
N ALA A 267 -5.81 13.82 4.13
CA ALA A 267 -4.74 13.11 3.43
C ALA A 267 -3.91 14.05 2.53
N LEU A 268 -4.56 14.97 1.84
CA LEU A 268 -3.91 15.99 1.03
C LEU A 268 -3.00 16.87 1.90
N GLU A 269 -3.51 17.32 3.05
CA GLU A 269 -2.75 18.18 3.95
C GLU A 269 -1.62 17.43 4.65
N ALA A 270 -1.83 16.18 5.06
CA ALA A 270 -0.75 15.32 5.55
C ALA A 270 0.37 15.17 4.51
N THR A 271 0.00 15.03 3.23
CA THR A 271 0.96 14.98 2.12
C THR A 271 1.70 16.29 1.95
N ARG A 272 1.00 17.44 1.99
CA ARG A 272 1.61 18.78 1.92
C ARG A 272 2.60 19.00 3.07
N MET A 273 2.22 18.67 4.30
CA MET A 273 3.10 18.72 5.47
C MET A 273 4.33 17.81 5.32
N THR A 274 4.15 16.59 4.83
CA THR A 274 5.24 15.63 4.58
C THR A 274 6.24 16.18 3.57
N VAL A 275 5.75 16.68 2.44
CA VAL A 275 6.60 17.28 1.39
C VAL A 275 7.34 18.50 1.92
N SER A 276 6.65 19.40 2.63
CA SER A 276 7.27 20.58 3.23
C SER A 276 8.40 20.19 4.19
N PHE A 277 8.17 19.21 5.07
CA PHE A 277 9.19 18.67 5.97
C PHE A 277 10.40 18.13 5.20
N LEU A 278 10.18 17.28 4.19
CA LEU A 278 11.25 16.67 3.39
C LEU A 278 12.07 17.71 2.64
N VAL A 279 11.42 18.68 1.99
CA VAL A 279 12.08 19.75 1.24
C VAL A 279 12.87 20.68 2.15
N ASN A 280 12.30 21.10 3.29
CA ASN A 280 13.00 21.96 4.23
C ASN A 280 14.22 21.26 4.85
N LYS A 281 14.08 19.96 5.18
CA LYS A 281 15.19 19.15 5.66
C LYS A 281 16.26 18.93 4.57
N LEU A 282 15.86 18.81 3.31
CA LEU A 282 16.78 18.71 2.17
C LEU A 282 17.56 20.01 1.96
N LYS A 283 16.90 21.18 2.05
CA LYS A 283 17.55 22.50 1.98
C LYS A 283 18.59 22.69 3.07
N ALA A 284 18.31 22.20 4.28
CA ALA A 284 19.22 22.31 5.43
C ALA A 284 20.34 21.26 5.42
N SER A 285 20.17 20.13 4.71
CA SER A 285 21.10 19.01 4.75
C SER A 285 22.38 19.30 3.98
N GLN A 286 23.53 19.22 4.66
CA GLN A 286 24.86 19.24 4.04
C GLN A 286 25.42 17.84 3.76
N VAL A 287 24.72 16.80 4.23
CA VAL A 287 25.15 15.40 4.14
C VAL A 287 24.46 14.71 2.96
N VAL A 288 25.26 14.09 2.08
CA VAL A 288 24.79 13.46 0.84
C VAL A 288 23.89 12.25 1.12
N GLU A 289 24.23 11.41 2.09
CA GLU A 289 23.45 10.23 2.46
C GLU A 289 22.07 10.62 3.00
N SER A 290 22.00 11.72 3.75
CA SER A 290 20.75 12.30 4.24
C SER A 290 19.93 12.86 3.07
N ALA A 291 20.55 13.62 2.17
CA ALA A 291 19.88 14.12 0.96
C ALA A 291 19.31 12.98 0.10
N ASN A 292 20.07 11.90 -0.08
CA ASN A 292 19.64 10.72 -0.84
C ASN A 292 18.40 10.04 -0.23
N ARG A 293 18.33 9.96 1.11
CA ARG A 293 17.15 9.44 1.82
C ARG A 293 15.92 10.33 1.63
N LEU A 294 16.09 11.65 1.73
CA LEU A 294 14.99 12.61 1.57
C LEU A 294 14.44 12.60 0.14
N VAL A 295 15.34 12.59 -0.84
CA VAL A 295 14.97 12.54 -2.27
C VAL A 295 14.34 11.18 -2.60
N HIS A 296 14.79 10.09 -1.98
CA HIS A 296 14.14 8.79 -2.12
C HIS A 296 12.68 8.81 -1.62
N GLU A 297 12.39 9.44 -0.48
CA GLU A 297 11.01 9.57 0.01
C GLU A 297 10.15 10.45 -0.91
N LEU A 298 10.70 11.56 -1.43
CA LEU A 298 10.02 12.38 -2.44
C LEU A 298 9.73 11.59 -3.72
N ARG A 299 10.67 10.73 -4.16
CA ARG A 299 10.48 9.82 -5.29
C ARG A 299 9.33 8.85 -5.05
N VAL A 300 9.26 8.26 -3.86
CA VAL A 300 8.19 7.33 -3.48
C VAL A 300 6.83 8.04 -3.47
N LEU A 301 6.74 9.22 -2.87
CA LEU A 301 5.54 10.06 -2.89
C LEU A 301 5.10 10.41 -4.32
N ALA A 302 6.02 10.80 -5.20
CA ALA A 302 5.67 11.13 -6.59
C ALA A 302 5.09 9.94 -7.38
N LYS A 303 5.26 8.70 -6.91
CA LYS A 303 4.66 7.51 -7.54
C LYS A 303 3.20 7.28 -7.15
N THR A 304 2.75 7.76 -5.98
CA THR A 304 1.47 7.32 -5.41
C THR A 304 0.27 7.85 -6.18
N ASP A 305 0.19 9.16 -6.39
CA ASP A 305 -1.02 9.79 -6.93
C ASP A 305 -0.73 11.19 -7.53
N SER A 306 -1.73 11.79 -8.17
CA SER A 306 -1.62 13.12 -8.79
C SER A 306 -1.44 14.24 -7.77
N ASP A 307 -2.06 14.13 -6.60
CA ASP A 307 -2.04 15.17 -5.57
C ASP A 307 -0.65 15.26 -4.93
N SER A 308 -0.04 14.11 -4.66
CA SER A 308 1.35 14.00 -4.23
C SER A 308 2.31 14.64 -5.24
N ARG A 309 2.10 14.43 -6.55
CA ARG A 309 2.90 15.08 -7.60
C ARG A 309 2.70 16.59 -7.62
N ALA A 310 1.47 17.08 -7.46
CA ALA A 310 1.18 18.51 -7.41
C ALA A 310 1.85 19.16 -6.18
N CYS A 311 1.69 18.57 -4.99
CA CYS A 311 2.29 19.04 -3.74
C CYS A 311 3.83 19.14 -3.83
N ILE A 312 4.50 18.15 -4.43
CA ILE A 312 5.97 18.19 -4.58
C ILE A 312 6.40 19.32 -5.52
N ALA A 313 5.72 19.51 -6.64
CA ALA A 313 6.05 20.58 -7.58
C ALA A 313 5.80 21.98 -6.99
N GLU A 314 4.73 22.15 -6.20
CA GLU A 314 4.39 23.39 -5.49
C GLU A 314 5.39 23.75 -4.38
N ALA A 315 6.02 22.76 -3.74
CA ALA A 315 6.91 22.96 -2.59
C ALA A 315 8.32 23.47 -2.93
N ALA A 316 8.55 23.98 -4.15
CA ALA A 316 9.88 24.38 -4.64
C ALA A 316 10.93 23.25 -4.55
N ALA A 317 10.50 22.00 -4.75
CA ALA A 317 11.40 20.85 -4.78
C ALA A 317 12.22 20.78 -6.08
N LEU A 318 11.66 21.24 -7.20
CA LEU A 318 12.26 21.14 -8.54
C LEU A 318 13.67 21.75 -8.64
N PRO A 319 13.93 23.01 -8.21
CA PRO A 319 15.28 23.58 -8.27
C PRO A 319 16.33 22.78 -7.48
N LEU A 320 15.91 22.17 -6.35
CA LEU A 320 16.79 21.30 -5.56
C LEU A 320 17.09 20.01 -6.31
N MET A 321 16.08 19.37 -6.91
CA MET A 321 16.28 18.15 -7.69
C MET A 321 17.19 18.40 -8.89
N VAL A 322 17.04 19.53 -9.59
CA VAL A 322 17.90 19.91 -10.73
C VAL A 322 19.35 20.08 -10.29
N LYS A 323 19.60 20.78 -9.18
CA LYS A 323 20.95 20.90 -8.62
C LYS A 323 21.58 19.54 -8.32
N LEU A 324 20.77 18.57 -7.89
CA LEU A 324 21.21 17.21 -7.56
C LEU A 324 21.47 16.34 -8.80
N LEU A 325 21.08 16.78 -10.01
CA LEU A 325 21.43 16.10 -11.26
C LEU A 325 22.93 16.14 -11.55
N GLY A 326 23.63 17.17 -11.08
CA GLY A 326 25.09 17.28 -11.18
C GLY A 326 25.86 16.56 -10.06
N SER A 327 25.18 15.78 -9.21
CA SER A 327 25.82 15.07 -8.10
C SER A 327 26.74 13.94 -8.60
N GLU A 328 27.95 13.84 -8.03
CA GLU A 328 28.88 12.73 -8.29
C GLU A 328 28.40 11.37 -7.76
N TYR A 329 27.34 11.37 -6.95
CA TYR A 329 26.76 10.18 -6.34
C TYR A 329 25.63 9.59 -7.21
N PRO A 330 25.83 8.41 -7.85
CA PRO A 330 24.87 7.88 -8.82
C PRO A 330 23.50 7.59 -8.22
N SER A 331 23.44 7.09 -6.98
CA SER A 331 22.16 6.77 -6.34
C SER A 331 21.30 8.00 -6.07
N LEU A 332 21.92 9.12 -5.71
CA LEU A 332 21.25 10.39 -5.47
C LEU A 332 20.78 11.01 -6.79
N GLN A 333 21.62 10.98 -7.81
CA GLN A 333 21.26 11.42 -9.16
C GLN A 333 20.07 10.63 -9.72
N VAL A 334 20.10 9.29 -9.62
CA VAL A 334 19.00 8.42 -10.07
C VAL A 334 17.70 8.73 -9.33
N ASN A 335 17.77 8.96 -8.01
CA ASN A 335 16.59 9.34 -7.24
C ASN A 335 16.06 10.72 -7.66
N ALA A 336 16.92 11.71 -7.91
CA ALA A 336 16.52 13.03 -8.39
C ALA A 336 15.87 12.96 -9.79
N VAL A 337 16.53 12.34 -10.77
CA VAL A 337 16.01 12.16 -12.14
C VAL A 337 14.68 11.44 -12.12
N THR A 338 14.57 10.33 -11.38
CA THR A 338 13.31 9.57 -11.34
C THR A 338 12.20 10.36 -10.65
N THR A 339 12.53 11.19 -9.66
CA THR A 339 11.52 12.07 -9.04
C THR A 339 10.99 13.06 -10.06
N ILE A 340 11.86 13.76 -10.80
CA ILE A 340 11.45 14.70 -11.85
C ILE A 340 10.60 14.00 -12.92
N LEU A 341 11.00 12.79 -13.35
CA LEU A 341 10.23 11.97 -14.29
C LEU A 341 8.83 11.63 -13.74
N ASN A 342 8.73 11.23 -12.48
CA ASN A 342 7.43 10.95 -11.87
C ASN A 342 6.55 12.20 -11.77
N LEU A 343 7.15 13.38 -11.54
CA LEU A 343 6.42 14.66 -11.50
C LEU A 343 5.91 15.07 -12.88
N SER A 344 6.64 14.76 -13.96
CA SER A 344 6.25 15.13 -15.33
C SER A 344 5.08 14.30 -15.88
N ILE A 345 4.72 13.20 -15.21
CA ILE A 345 3.50 12.42 -15.50
C ILE A 345 2.24 13.30 -15.34
N LEU A 346 2.27 14.29 -14.43
CA LEU A 346 1.16 15.22 -14.26
C LEU A 346 1.32 16.41 -15.21
N GLU A 347 0.39 16.58 -16.17
CA GLU A 347 0.41 17.69 -17.15
C GLU A 347 0.55 19.07 -16.49
N ALA A 348 -0.15 19.30 -15.37
CA ALA A 348 -0.10 20.56 -14.63
C ALA A 348 1.28 20.91 -14.05
N ASN A 349 2.20 19.94 -13.96
CA ASN A 349 3.57 20.18 -13.52
C ASN A 349 4.51 20.55 -14.67
N LYS A 350 4.15 20.28 -15.93
CA LYS A 350 5.07 20.46 -17.07
C LYS A 350 5.52 21.91 -17.24
N THR A 351 4.63 22.88 -17.07
CA THR A 351 4.97 24.30 -17.14
C THR A 351 6.02 24.66 -16.09
N ARG A 352 5.80 24.27 -14.83
CA ARG A 352 6.74 24.50 -13.72
C ARG A 352 8.09 23.82 -13.93
N ILE A 353 8.07 22.62 -14.51
CA ILE A 353 9.28 21.87 -14.85
C ILE A 353 10.07 22.61 -15.94
N MET A 354 9.41 23.09 -16.99
CA MET A 354 10.03 23.85 -18.09
C MET A 354 10.55 25.23 -17.63
N GLU A 355 9.88 25.87 -16.68
CA GLU A 355 10.28 27.15 -16.10
C GLU A 355 11.45 27.03 -15.09
N THR A 356 11.81 25.82 -14.67
CA THR A 356 12.93 25.61 -13.75
C THR A 356 14.25 25.52 -14.53
N ASP A 357 15.14 26.48 -14.30
CA ASP A 357 16.46 26.53 -14.93
C ASP A 357 17.25 25.21 -14.72
N GLY A 358 17.73 24.64 -15.83
CA GLY A 358 18.59 23.43 -15.85
C GLY A 358 17.87 22.09 -16.04
N VAL A 359 16.57 22.08 -16.36
CA VAL A 359 15.81 20.84 -16.69
C VAL A 359 15.90 20.45 -18.18
N LEU A 360 16.23 21.39 -19.07
CA LEU A 360 16.33 21.20 -20.52
C LEU A 360 17.79 21.19 -21.01
#